data_AF-A0A6N4R136-F1
#
_entry.id   AF-A0A6N4R136-F1
#
_cell.length_a   1.000
_cell.length_b   1.000
_cell.length_c   1.000
_cell.angle_alpha   90.00
_cell.angle_beta   90.00
_cell.angle_gamma   90.00
#
_symmetry.space_group_name_H-M   'P 1'
#
loop_
_entity.id
_entity.type
_entity.pdbx_description
1 polymer ?
#
loop_
_entity_poly.entity_id
_entity_poly.type
_entity_poly.pdbx_seq_one_letter_code
_entity_poly.pdbx_strand_id
1 'polypeptide(L)' 'MINYLNLRTVSQLAKEASPAITASKLRWWLFHAEENGLNHAIVKIGGRLYIDCDQFNVWLEAQRIRKR' A
#
# COMPACT_ATOMS: atom_id res chain seq x y z
N MET A 1 -7.40 -9.49 -10.27
CA MET A 1 -8.65 -9.79 -9.52
C MET A 1 -8.39 -9.44 -8.06
N ILE A 2 -9.28 -8.71 -7.40
CA ILE A 2 -9.10 -8.32 -5.98
C ILE A 2 -9.22 -9.56 -5.10
N ASN A 3 -8.25 -9.78 -4.20
CA ASN A 3 -8.32 -10.81 -3.17
C ASN A 3 -8.75 -10.19 -1.83
N TYR A 4 -10.03 -10.38 -1.46
CA TYR A 4 -10.59 -9.75 -0.25
C TYR A 4 -9.91 -10.20 1.05
N LEU A 5 -9.27 -11.37 1.08
CA LEU A 5 -8.52 -11.87 2.23
C LEU A 5 -7.20 -11.11 2.44
N ASN A 6 -6.68 -10.48 1.38
CA ASN A 6 -5.43 -9.72 1.37
C ASN A 6 -5.64 -8.20 1.42
N LEU A 7 -6.84 -7.74 1.80
CA LEU A 7 -7.08 -6.33 2.08
C LEU A 7 -6.69 -5.98 3.51
N ARG A 8 -5.94 -4.90 3.69
CA ARG A 8 -5.55 -4.37 5.01
C ARG A 8 -5.82 -2.89 5.10
N THR A 9 -6.33 -2.44 6.23
CA THR A 9 -6.25 -1.01 6.58
C THR A 9 -4.80 -0.62 6.88
N VAL A 10 -4.49 0.67 6.83
CA VAL A 10 -3.18 1.21 7.22
C VAL A 10 -2.72 0.70 8.60
N SER A 11 -3.64 0.66 9.57
CA SER A 11 -3.32 0.22 10.93
C SER A 11 -2.99 -1.27 11.01
N GLN A 12 -3.74 -2.12 10.29
CA GLN A 12 -3.46 -3.56 10.24
C GLN A 12 -2.12 -3.82 9.54
N LEU A 13 -1.90 -3.21 8.37
CA LEU A 13 -0.65 -3.39 7.63
C LEU A 13 0.56 -2.93 8.45
N ALA A 14 0.48 -1.78 9.13
CA ALA A 14 1.57 -1.30 9.98
C ALA A 14 1.86 -2.21 11.19
N LYS A 15 0.85 -2.93 11.70
CA LYS A 15 1.00 -3.88 12.81
C LYS A 15 1.59 -5.22 12.35
N GLU A 16 1.26 -5.64 11.13
CA GLU A 16 1.67 -6.93 10.55
C GLU A 16 3.01 -6.85 9.80
N ALA A 17 3.40 -5.66 9.32
CA ALA A 17 4.61 -5.47 8.52
C ALA A 17 5.91 -5.45 9.33
N SER A 18 7.04 -5.51 8.61
CA SER A 18 8.38 -5.28 9.15
C SER A 18 8.46 -3.93 9.88
N PRO A 19 9.29 -3.78 10.94
CA PRO A 19 9.54 -2.51 11.63
C PRO A 19 9.91 -1.34 10.70
N ALA A 20 10.38 -1.63 9.48
CA ALA A 20 10.70 -0.62 8.45
C ALA A 20 9.47 0.06 7.80
N ILE A 21 8.27 -0.52 7.94
CA ILE A 21 7.02 0.00 7.36
C ILE A 21 6.11 0.47 8.51
N THR A 22 6.20 1.75 8.84
CA THR A 22 5.37 2.37 9.88
C THR A 22 4.08 2.93 9.32
N ALA A 23 3.07 3.13 10.19
CA ALA A 23 1.80 3.76 9.80
C ALA A 23 2.00 5.17 9.22
N SER A 24 2.97 5.94 9.73
CA SER A 24 3.28 7.28 9.21
C SER A 24 3.84 7.21 7.79
N LYS A 25 4.72 6.23 7.51
CA LYS A 25 5.26 6.00 6.16
C LYS A 25 4.18 5.58 5.18
N LEU A 26 3.32 4.64 5.59
CA LEU A 26 2.16 4.20 4.79
C LEU A 26 1.22 5.37 4.48
N ARG A 27 0.90 6.22 5.46
CA ARG A 27 0.08 7.42 5.24
C ARG A 27 0.73 8.39 4.26
N TRP A 28 2.03 8.60 4.35
CA TRP A 28 2.76 9.46 3.42
C TRP A 28 2.70 8.91 1.99
N TRP A 29 2.92 7.60 1.80
CA TRP A 29 2.81 6.99 0.48
C TRP A 29 1.39 7.06 -0.10
N LEU A 30 0.38 6.82 0.72
CA LEU A 30 -1.03 6.91 0.32
C LEU A 30 -1.45 8.33 -0.04
N PHE A 31 -0.90 9.33 0.66
CA PHE A 31 -1.16 10.74 0.35
C PHE A 31 -0.59 11.12 -1.02
N HIS A 32 0.59 10.61 -1.38
CA HIS A 32 1.24 10.85 -2.67
C HIS A 32 0.98 9.72 -3.68
N ALA A 33 -0.11 8.96 -3.52
CA ALA A 33 -0.33 7.73 -4.28
C ALA A 33 -0.46 7.95 -5.79
N GLU A 34 -0.92 9.13 -6.20
CA GLU A 34 -1.00 9.52 -7.60
C GLU A 34 0.36 9.79 -8.21
N GLU A 35 1.23 10.47 -7.46
CA GLU A 35 2.57 10.83 -7.91
C GLU A 35 3.52 9.64 -7.90
N ASN A 36 3.43 8.78 -6.88
CA ASN A 36 4.31 7.62 -6.73
C ASN A 36 3.74 6.34 -7.39
N GLY A 37 2.56 6.42 -7.99
CA GLY A 37 1.90 5.31 -8.68
C GLY A 37 1.37 4.21 -7.76
N LEU A 38 1.12 4.46 -6.47
CA LEU A 38 0.53 3.51 -5.54
C LEU A 38 -1.00 3.38 -5.67
N ASN A 39 -1.65 4.27 -6.44
CA ASN A 39 -3.11 4.30 -6.61
C ASN A 39 -3.74 2.94 -6.93
N HIS A 40 -3.09 2.08 -7.72
CA HIS A 40 -3.63 0.77 -8.11
C HIS A 40 -3.74 -0.23 -6.95
N ALA A 41 -3.05 0.02 -5.84
CA ALA A 41 -3.15 -0.80 -4.62
C ALA A 41 -4.20 -0.27 -3.63
N ILE A 42 -4.85 0.85 -3.93
CA ILE A 42 -5.84 1.47 -3.02
C ILE A 42 -7.25 0.98 -3.37
N VAL A 43 -7.94 0.43 -2.36
CA VAL A 43 -9.33 -0.02 -2.47
C VAL A 43 -10.20 0.77 -1.49
N LYS A 44 -11.17 1.54 -2.01
CA LYS A 44 -12.12 2.31 -1.20
C LYS A 44 -13.48 1.62 -1.19
N ILE A 45 -13.96 1.25 0.01
CA ILE A 45 -15.27 0.59 0.20
C ILE A 45 -16.00 1.33 1.32
N GLY A 46 -17.16 1.93 1.02
CA GLY A 46 -18.02 2.58 2.02
C GLY A 46 -17.30 3.66 2.85
N GLY A 47 -16.42 4.45 2.23
CA GLY A 47 -15.64 5.49 2.91
C GLY A 47 -14.40 4.98 3.65
N ARG A 48 -14.19 3.66 3.73
CA ARG A 48 -12.99 3.06 4.33
C ARG A 48 -11.95 2.75 3.27
N LEU A 49 -10.69 3.04 3.59
CA LEU A 49 -9.54 2.78 2.74
C LEU A 49 -8.85 1.48 3.16
N TYR A 50 -8.65 0.62 2.17
CA TYR A 50 -7.88 -0.62 2.25
C TYR A 50 -6.72 -0.57 1.26
N ILE A 51 -5.68 -1.30 1.59
CA ILE A 51 -4.52 -1.57 0.77
C ILE A 51 -4.65 -3.02 0.32
N ASP A 52 -4.65 -3.24 -0.99
CA ASP A 52 -4.47 -4.55 -1.59
C ASP A 52 -2.99 -4.93 -1.44
N CYS A 53 -2.70 -5.87 -0.54
CA CYS A 53 -1.33 -6.27 -0.23
C CYS A 53 -0.59 -6.87 -1.45
N ASP A 54 -1.30 -7.53 -2.36
CA ASP A 54 -0.71 -8.13 -3.54
C ASP A 54 -0.25 -7.03 -4.52
N GLN A 55 -1.12 -6.05 -4.77
CA GLN A 55 -0.77 -4.88 -5.60
C GLN A 55 0.27 -3.97 -4.94
N PHE A 56 0.25 -3.87 -3.61
CA PHE A 56 1.25 -3.14 -2.84
C PHE A 56 2.65 -3.76 -3.00
N ASN A 57 2.76 -5.09 -2.99
CA ASN A 57 4.02 -5.78 -3.24
C ASN A 57 4.53 -5.55 -4.67
N VAL A 58 3.65 -5.57 -5.68
CA VAL A 58 4.02 -5.22 -7.06
C VAL A 58 4.55 -3.79 -7.13
N TRP A 59 3.90 -2.84 -6.45
CA TRP A 59 4.37 -1.47 -6.37
C TRP A 59 5.75 -1.38 -5.69
N LEU A 60 5.96 -2.07 -4.56
CA LEU A 60 7.24 -2.10 -3.86
C LEU A 60 8.37 -2.68 -4.73
N GLU A 61 8.08 -3.73 -5.50
CA GLU A 61 9.03 -4.30 -6.44
C GLU A 61 9.44 -3.27 -7.52
N ALA A 62 8.48 -2.48 -8.02
CA ALA A 62 8.76 -1.40 -8.96
C ALA A 62 9.59 -0.25 -8.35
N GLN A 63 9.65 -0.11 -7.02
CA GLN A 63 10.51 0.83 -6.32
C GLN A 63 11.96 0.34 -6.19
N ARG A 64 12.26 -0.94 -6.46
CA ARG A 64 13.64 -1.43 -6.48
C ARG A 64 14.41 -0.70 -7.58
N ILE A 65 15.44 0.04 -7.16
CA ILE A 65 16.39 0.83 -7.97
C ILE A 65 16.07 0.80 -9.46
N ARG A 66 15.32 1.82 -9.92
CA ARG A 66 15.37 2.25 -11.31
C ARG A 66 16.82 2.67 -11.57
N LYS A 67 17.63 1.74 -12.07
CA LYS A 67 19.02 1.99 -12.50
C LYS A 67 18.95 3.16 -13.48
N ARG A 68 19.46 4.32 -13.05
CA ARG A 68 19.71 5.43 -13.94
C ARG A 68 20.89 5.09 -14.83
#